data_AF-A0A8B7TEE9-F1
#
_entry.id   AF-A0A8B7TEE9-F1
#
_cell.length_a   1.000
_cell.length_b   1.000
_cell.length_c   1.000
_cell.angle_alpha   90.00
_cell.angle_beta   90.00
_cell.angle_gamma   90.00
#
_symmetry.space_group_name_H-M   'P 1'
#
loop_
_entity.id
_entity.type
_entity.pdbx_description
1 polymer ?
#
loop_
_entity_poly.entity_id
_entity_poly.type
_entity_poly.pdbx_seq_one_letter_code
_entity_poly.pdbx_strand_id
1 'polypeptide(L)'
;MPSTSIRPPGHHSQRAAANGFCVFNNVAIAAKHAQQKHGLHRILIVDWDVHHGQGIQYIFEDDPSILYFSWHRYEHGRFWPYLRESNADVVGQGQGRGFTVNLPWNQVGMGNADYMAAFLHVLLPVAFEFDPELVLVAAGFDSAIGDPEGQMQATPECFAHLTQLLQVLAGGRVCAVLEGGYHLESLSQSVCMMVQALLGDPAPPLSGPMVPHHSALESIQSVRAAQAPHWTSLQQQGPAPIPSPSTHSPEGKPLSLLTGGSELKTAATQAAAALSSLLDQLHLRPTPPVRTAVALTSLGAGLVLPPEVLREEGSAPQEETQAWAKLHEALAKDEALTALGKVLYLLDGILDGQMSSGIAATPAPATAATLDVAVRRGLSQGAQRLLCVAVGQLDRPSDLADDGRNLWLNIGGKEAAALSTFYVSVPLPETTGGFLNCVLALVLPLAYGFQPDLVLLALGPAHGLQDPQAALLAALLRVPAGGRVLALVDVESTPQLAGVLARVLCGEAPPSLGPFSMASPEDTQALMYLRGLLEPQWKMLQVAASA
;
A
#
# COMPACT_ATOMS: atom_id res chain seq x y z
N MET A 1 -12.39 -14.80 12.72
CA MET A 1 -11.45 -13.77 12.25
C MET A 1 -10.18 -14.45 11.79
N PRO A 2 -9.53 -14.01 10.71
CA PRO A 2 -8.32 -14.63 10.16
C PRO A 2 -7.04 -14.17 10.90
N SER A 3 -7.12 -14.04 12.23
CA SER A 3 -5.98 -13.74 13.10
C SER A 3 -6.01 -14.67 14.31
N THR A 4 -4.84 -15.13 14.76
CA THR A 4 -4.74 -15.94 15.98
C THR A 4 -3.69 -15.35 16.92
N SER A 5 -4.12 -14.97 18.12
CA SER A 5 -3.23 -14.58 19.23
C SER A 5 -2.76 -15.84 19.95
N ILE A 6 -1.58 -16.34 19.60
CA ILE A 6 -1.00 -17.56 20.17
C ILE A 6 0.29 -17.28 20.92
N ARG A 7 0.56 -18.09 21.94
CA ARG A 7 1.86 -18.27 22.57
C ARG A 7 2.02 -19.76 22.89
N PRO A 8 3.20 -20.39 22.71
CA PRO A 8 4.46 -19.78 22.26
C PRO A 8 4.47 -19.34 20.77
N PRO A 9 5.36 -18.41 20.38
CA PRO A 9 5.62 -18.07 18.97
C PRO A 9 6.22 -19.27 18.20
N GLY A 10 6.42 -19.13 16.89
CA GLY A 10 6.83 -20.21 16.00
C GLY A 10 7.99 -19.95 15.03
N HIS A 11 8.17 -18.72 14.53
CA HIS A 11 9.01 -18.49 13.33
C HIS A 11 10.49 -18.90 13.45
N HIS A 12 11.05 -18.97 14.67
CA HIS A 12 12.42 -19.45 14.91
C HIS A 12 12.55 -20.98 15.04
N SER A 13 11.44 -21.69 15.32
CA SER A 13 11.48 -23.12 15.56
C SER A 13 11.96 -23.87 14.32
N GLN A 14 12.89 -24.80 14.52
CA GLN A 14 13.51 -25.59 13.47
C GLN A 14 12.94 -27.01 13.47
N ARG A 15 13.32 -27.82 12.46
CA ARG A 15 12.88 -29.21 12.31
C ARG A 15 13.10 -30.08 13.56
N ALA A 16 14.20 -29.86 14.28
CA ALA A 16 14.61 -30.69 15.42
C ALA A 16 15.12 -29.86 16.62
N ALA A 17 14.78 -28.57 16.70
CA ALA A 17 15.20 -27.69 17.79
C ALA A 17 14.19 -26.58 18.07
N ALA A 18 13.91 -26.35 19.35
CA ALA A 18 13.30 -25.11 19.82
C ALA A 18 14.35 -23.98 19.77
N ASN A 19 13.93 -22.75 19.48
CA ASN A 19 14.81 -21.59 19.38
C ASN A 19 14.01 -20.30 19.58
N GLY A 20 14.59 -19.25 20.14
CA GLY A 20 13.94 -17.92 20.23
C GLY A 20 12.52 -17.94 20.80
N PHE A 21 12.31 -18.57 21.96
CA PHE A 21 10.98 -18.76 22.58
C PHE A 21 9.98 -19.63 21.78
N CYS A 22 10.35 -20.12 20.60
CA CYS A 22 9.52 -20.93 19.71
C CYS A 22 9.73 -22.43 19.95
N VAL A 23 8.64 -23.19 20.01
CA VAL A 23 8.66 -24.65 20.22
C VAL A 23 8.31 -25.43 18.95
N PHE A 24 7.28 -24.98 18.23
CA PHE A 24 6.89 -25.51 16.92
C PHE A 24 6.67 -24.35 15.96
N ASN A 25 6.99 -24.55 14.68
CA ASN A 25 6.86 -23.49 13.69
C ASN A 25 5.42 -23.36 13.18
N ASN A 26 4.62 -22.55 13.86
CA ASN A 26 3.18 -22.39 13.61
C ASN A 26 2.88 -22.03 12.15
N VAL A 27 3.59 -21.03 11.61
CA VAL A 27 3.39 -20.53 10.24
C VAL A 27 3.84 -21.56 9.20
N ALA A 28 4.99 -22.23 9.39
CA ALA A 28 5.43 -23.27 8.48
C ALA A 28 4.49 -24.49 8.48
N ILE A 29 3.95 -24.86 9.65
CA ILE A 29 2.93 -25.91 9.76
C ILE A 29 1.66 -25.51 9.02
N ALA A 30 1.20 -24.26 9.16
CA ALA A 30 0.03 -23.75 8.44
C ALA A 30 0.23 -23.79 6.92
N ALA A 31 1.41 -23.39 6.42
CA ALA A 31 1.74 -23.46 5.00
C ALA A 31 1.70 -24.90 4.48
N LYS A 32 2.42 -25.84 5.13
CA LYS A 32 2.39 -27.26 4.73
C LYS A 32 0.99 -27.87 4.85
N HIS A 33 0.21 -27.47 5.85
CA HIS A 33 -1.18 -27.90 5.98
C HIS A 33 -2.04 -27.42 4.80
N ALA A 34 -1.90 -26.15 4.40
CA ALA A 34 -2.62 -25.60 3.27
C ALA A 34 -2.29 -26.31 1.95
N GLN A 35 -1.01 -26.63 1.72
CA GLN A 35 -0.60 -27.44 0.57
C GLN A 35 -1.24 -28.83 0.59
N GLN A 36 -1.17 -29.54 1.73
CA GLN A 36 -1.61 -30.93 1.84
C GLN A 36 -3.14 -31.10 1.87
N LYS A 37 -3.87 -30.18 2.51
CA LYS A 37 -5.32 -30.30 2.72
C LYS A 37 -6.13 -29.49 1.72
N HIS A 38 -5.62 -28.36 1.28
CA HIS A 38 -6.34 -27.46 0.38
C HIS A 38 -5.74 -27.42 -1.03
N GLY A 39 -4.63 -28.13 -1.29
CA GLY A 39 -4.03 -28.23 -2.62
C GLY A 39 -3.45 -26.92 -3.12
N LEU A 40 -3.06 -26.00 -2.24
CA LEU A 40 -2.45 -24.74 -2.64
C LEU A 40 -1.00 -24.96 -3.09
N HIS A 41 -0.60 -24.27 -4.15
CA HIS A 41 0.67 -24.40 -4.84
C HIS A 41 1.56 -23.15 -4.74
N ARG A 42 1.00 -21.99 -4.38
CA ARG A 42 1.76 -20.75 -4.18
C ARG A 42 1.33 -20.09 -2.87
N ILE A 43 2.18 -20.12 -1.85
CA ILE A 43 1.89 -19.49 -0.55
C ILE A 43 2.96 -18.45 -0.28
N LEU A 44 2.52 -17.23 0.02
CA LEU A 44 3.39 -16.14 0.48
C LEU A 44 3.41 -16.14 2.01
N ILE A 45 4.60 -16.18 2.59
CA ILE A 45 4.82 -15.93 4.02
C ILE A 45 5.49 -14.55 4.16
N VAL A 46 4.84 -13.63 4.86
CA VAL A 46 5.38 -12.32 5.19
C VAL A 46 5.70 -12.30 6.69
N ASP A 47 6.98 -12.26 7.02
CA ASP A 47 7.46 -12.10 8.39
C ASP A 47 7.86 -10.65 8.62
N TRP A 48 7.02 -9.96 9.41
CA TRP A 48 7.27 -8.57 9.79
C TRP A 48 7.73 -8.42 11.25
N ASP A 49 7.98 -9.54 11.93
CA ASP A 49 8.66 -9.55 13.23
C ASP A 49 10.04 -8.87 13.08
N VAL A 50 10.53 -8.25 14.15
CA VAL A 50 11.83 -7.58 14.08
C VAL A 50 12.99 -8.57 14.04
N HIS A 51 12.76 -9.85 14.37
CA HIS A 51 13.75 -10.91 14.30
C HIS A 51 13.59 -11.73 13.03
N HIS A 52 14.72 -12.24 12.52
CA HIS A 52 14.68 -13.14 11.37
C HIS A 52 14.07 -14.50 11.75
N GLY A 53 12.98 -14.88 11.10
CA GLY A 53 12.36 -16.21 11.20
C GLY A 53 13.17 -17.32 10.49
N GLN A 54 14.43 -17.53 10.89
CA GLN A 54 15.33 -18.53 10.30
C GLN A 54 14.74 -19.94 10.26
N GLY A 55 13.86 -20.29 11.20
CA GLY A 55 13.15 -21.56 11.20
C GLY A 55 12.27 -21.73 9.97
N ILE A 56 11.53 -20.69 9.57
CA ILE A 56 10.72 -20.68 8.34
C ILE A 56 11.64 -20.79 7.13
N GLN A 57 12.69 -19.97 7.07
CA GLN A 57 13.67 -19.99 5.97
C GLN A 57 14.22 -21.39 5.73
N TYR A 58 14.74 -22.07 6.76
CA TYR A 58 15.33 -23.40 6.61
C TYR A 58 14.33 -24.47 6.15
N ILE A 59 13.05 -24.35 6.53
CA ILE A 59 12.02 -25.33 6.15
C ILE A 59 11.69 -25.25 4.66
N PHE A 60 11.78 -24.07 4.06
CA PHE A 60 11.35 -23.81 2.69
C PHE A 60 12.49 -23.38 1.74
N GLU A 61 13.74 -23.49 2.17
CA GLU A 61 14.89 -22.93 1.44
C GLU A 61 15.05 -23.48 0.02
N ASP A 62 14.58 -24.70 -0.23
CA ASP A 62 14.60 -25.36 -1.55
C ASP A 62 13.22 -25.49 -2.22
N ASP A 63 12.17 -24.88 -1.64
CA ASP A 63 10.78 -25.07 -2.04
C ASP A 63 10.20 -23.85 -2.79
N PRO A 64 10.12 -23.87 -4.15
CA PRO A 64 9.62 -22.74 -4.94
C PRO A 64 8.10 -22.51 -4.81
N SER A 65 7.38 -23.40 -4.13
CA SER A 65 5.94 -23.22 -3.88
C SER A 65 5.66 -22.26 -2.71
N ILE A 66 6.70 -21.89 -1.95
CA ILE A 66 6.62 -20.99 -0.81
C ILE A 66 7.56 -19.81 -1.04
N LEU A 67 6.99 -18.61 -1.15
CA LEU A 67 7.77 -17.37 -1.12
C LEU A 67 7.83 -16.86 0.32
N TYR A 68 9.03 -16.80 0.89
CA TYR A 68 9.26 -16.26 2.23
C TYR A 68 9.92 -14.89 2.14
N PHE A 69 9.25 -13.87 2.67
CA PHE A 69 9.79 -12.54 2.86
C PHE A 69 9.96 -12.27 4.35
N SER A 70 11.12 -11.76 4.75
CA SER A 70 11.35 -11.28 6.11
C SER A 70 12.15 -9.99 6.06
N TRP A 71 11.64 -8.93 6.69
CA TRP A 71 12.54 -7.91 7.22
C TRP A 71 12.96 -8.29 8.62
N HIS A 72 14.04 -7.70 9.12
CA HIS A 72 14.46 -7.90 10.51
C HIS A 72 15.61 -6.95 10.85
N ARG A 73 15.76 -6.61 12.13
CA ARG A 73 16.98 -5.99 12.65
C ARG A 73 18.15 -6.95 12.44
N TYR A 74 19.23 -6.44 11.87
CA TYR A 74 20.41 -7.25 11.52
C TYR A 74 21.70 -6.61 12.03
N GLU A 75 21.86 -5.30 11.85
CA GLU A 75 23.05 -4.54 12.24
C GLU A 75 24.37 -5.20 11.81
N HIS A 76 24.40 -5.69 10.57
CA HIS A 76 25.50 -6.47 9.98
C HIS A 76 25.81 -7.77 10.72
N GLY A 77 24.77 -8.50 11.16
CA GLY A 77 24.89 -9.77 11.89
C GLY A 77 25.20 -9.61 13.37
N ARG A 78 25.09 -8.38 13.91
CA ARG A 78 25.32 -8.09 15.33
C ARG A 78 24.06 -8.10 16.18
N PHE A 79 22.90 -8.27 15.57
CA PHE A 79 21.65 -8.51 16.27
C PHE A 79 21.28 -9.99 16.24
N TRP A 80 20.63 -10.46 17.30
CA TRP A 80 20.21 -11.86 17.42
C TRP A 80 19.27 -12.21 16.24
N PRO A 81 19.40 -13.38 15.58
CA PRO A 81 20.17 -14.57 15.99
C PRO A 81 21.64 -14.63 15.54
N TYR A 82 22.22 -13.54 15.04
CA TYR A 82 23.64 -13.43 14.63
C TYR A 82 24.03 -14.35 13.45
N LEU A 83 23.12 -14.53 12.50
CA LEU A 83 23.24 -15.49 11.41
C LEU A 83 23.64 -14.80 10.10
N ARG A 84 24.64 -15.34 9.40
CA ARG A 84 25.07 -14.80 8.10
C ARG A 84 24.00 -14.99 7.02
N GLU A 85 23.22 -16.05 7.16
CA GLU A 85 22.13 -16.46 6.30
C GLU A 85 20.87 -15.59 6.42
N SER A 86 20.83 -14.65 7.36
CA SER A 86 19.79 -13.62 7.46
C SER A 86 20.05 -12.43 6.54
N ASN A 87 21.21 -12.36 5.86
CA ASN A 87 21.53 -11.23 5.00
C ASN A 87 20.83 -11.31 3.62
N ALA A 88 20.81 -10.18 2.91
CA ALA A 88 20.11 -9.99 1.64
C ALA A 88 20.56 -10.90 0.48
N ASP A 89 21.83 -11.33 0.47
CA ASP A 89 22.40 -12.18 -0.59
C ASP A 89 22.02 -13.66 -0.46
N VAL A 90 21.37 -14.05 0.64
CA VAL A 90 20.84 -15.40 0.82
C VAL A 90 19.43 -15.46 0.27
N VAL A 91 19.32 -16.03 -0.92
CA VAL A 91 18.09 -16.03 -1.74
C VAL A 91 17.41 -17.40 -1.85
N GLY A 92 17.78 -18.36 -1.01
CA GLY A 92 17.34 -19.75 -1.11
C GLY A 92 18.31 -20.63 -1.92
N GLN A 93 17.96 -21.91 -2.05
CA GLN A 93 18.82 -22.95 -2.61
C GLN A 93 18.06 -23.85 -3.58
N GLY A 94 18.79 -24.59 -4.42
CA GLY A 94 18.19 -25.54 -5.36
C GLY A 94 17.10 -24.90 -6.23
N GLN A 95 15.90 -25.48 -6.19
CA GLN A 95 14.73 -24.98 -6.93
C GLN A 95 14.09 -23.75 -6.26
N GLY A 96 14.28 -23.57 -4.95
CA GLY A 96 13.80 -22.42 -4.18
C GLY A 96 14.65 -21.15 -4.31
N ARG A 97 15.67 -21.11 -5.18
CA ARG A 97 16.45 -19.89 -5.43
C ARG A 97 15.54 -18.77 -5.97
N GLY A 98 15.55 -17.62 -5.29
CA GLY A 98 14.67 -16.47 -5.51
C GLY A 98 13.46 -16.42 -4.57
N PHE A 99 13.14 -17.51 -3.87
CA PHE A 99 11.92 -17.62 -3.04
C PHE A 99 12.17 -17.34 -1.54
N THR A 100 13.40 -16.99 -1.17
CA THR A 100 13.74 -16.42 0.14
C THR A 100 14.18 -14.98 -0.07
N VAL A 101 13.48 -14.03 0.55
CA VAL A 101 13.74 -12.59 0.44
C VAL A 101 14.01 -12.01 1.83
N ASN A 102 15.28 -11.86 2.18
CA ASN A 102 15.70 -11.25 3.43
C ASN A 102 15.99 -9.76 3.26
N LEU A 103 15.38 -8.90 4.10
CA LEU A 103 15.60 -7.46 4.15
C LEU A 103 16.20 -7.06 5.52
N PRO A 104 17.53 -7.06 5.63
CA PRO A 104 18.20 -6.80 6.89
C PRO A 104 18.30 -5.29 7.19
N TRP A 105 17.70 -4.83 8.27
CA TRP A 105 17.89 -3.47 8.79
C TRP A 105 19.24 -3.35 9.49
N ASN A 106 20.15 -2.58 8.89
CA ASN A 106 21.50 -2.39 9.43
C ASN A 106 21.62 -1.25 10.45
N GLN A 107 20.53 -0.55 10.72
CA GLN A 107 20.38 0.41 11.81
C GLN A 107 19.03 0.21 12.52
N VAL A 108 18.96 0.63 13.78
CA VAL A 108 17.70 0.73 14.53
C VAL A 108 16.94 2.00 14.18
N GLY A 109 15.71 2.12 14.66
CA GLY A 109 14.90 3.33 14.48
C GLY A 109 14.18 3.43 13.14
N MET A 110 14.12 2.36 12.35
CA MET A 110 13.32 2.31 11.13
C MET A 110 11.85 2.58 11.46
N GLY A 111 11.21 3.43 10.66
CA GLY A 111 9.84 3.89 10.87
C GLY A 111 8.91 3.60 9.70
N ASN A 112 7.75 4.28 9.71
CA ASN A 112 6.70 4.09 8.71
C ASN A 112 7.21 4.18 7.27
N ALA A 113 8.02 5.19 6.95
CA ALA A 113 8.55 5.39 5.61
C ALA A 113 9.41 4.23 5.12
N ASP A 114 10.23 3.65 6.01
CA ASP A 114 11.13 2.53 5.69
C ASP A 114 10.33 1.26 5.39
N TYR A 115 9.32 0.99 6.22
CA TYR A 115 8.46 -0.19 6.09
C TYR A 115 7.61 -0.11 4.83
N MET A 116 7.04 1.08 4.55
CA MET A 116 6.31 1.31 3.31
C MET A 116 7.23 1.21 2.08
N ALA A 117 8.47 1.73 2.15
CA ALA A 117 9.43 1.61 1.06
C ALA A 117 9.82 0.15 0.78
N ALA A 118 10.02 -0.67 1.83
CA ALA A 118 10.24 -2.11 1.68
C ALA A 118 9.07 -2.81 0.99
N PHE A 119 7.83 -2.47 1.38
CA PHE A 119 6.64 -3.05 0.75
C PHE A 119 6.51 -2.65 -0.71
N LEU A 120 6.63 -1.36 -1.02
CA LEU A 120 6.40 -0.82 -2.36
C LEU A 120 7.50 -1.22 -3.36
N HIS A 121 8.76 -1.29 -2.91
CA HIS A 121 9.91 -1.47 -3.81
C HIS A 121 10.54 -2.87 -3.76
N VAL A 122 10.07 -3.76 -2.88
CA VAL A 122 10.55 -5.15 -2.78
C VAL A 122 9.39 -6.12 -2.74
N LEU A 123 8.60 -6.11 -1.67
CA LEU A 123 7.62 -7.17 -1.41
C LEU A 123 6.48 -7.19 -2.44
N LEU A 124 5.78 -6.08 -2.65
CA LEU A 124 4.61 -6.05 -3.52
C LEU A 124 4.96 -6.39 -4.99
N PRO A 125 6.01 -5.83 -5.62
CA PRO A 125 6.40 -6.23 -6.97
C PRO A 125 6.58 -7.75 -7.11
N VAL A 126 7.31 -8.35 -6.17
CA VAL A 126 7.56 -9.80 -6.14
C VAL A 126 6.28 -10.59 -5.86
N ALA A 127 5.44 -10.13 -4.93
CA ALA A 127 4.20 -10.80 -4.56
C ALA A 127 3.17 -10.82 -5.70
N PHE A 128 3.06 -9.73 -6.47
CA PHE A 128 2.18 -9.68 -7.64
C PHE A 128 2.68 -10.57 -8.78
N GLU A 129 4.00 -10.69 -8.98
CA GLU A 129 4.57 -11.63 -9.95
C GLU A 129 4.41 -13.08 -9.49
N PHE A 130 4.54 -13.36 -8.19
CA PHE A 130 4.35 -14.69 -7.61
C PHE A 130 2.88 -15.13 -7.61
N ASP A 131 1.93 -14.20 -7.55
CA ASP A 131 0.48 -14.46 -7.55
C ASP A 131 0.09 -15.54 -6.50
N PRO A 132 0.27 -15.27 -5.19
CA PRO A 132 0.01 -16.25 -4.15
C PRO A 132 -1.48 -16.61 -4.07
N GLU A 133 -1.76 -17.85 -3.69
CA GLU A 133 -3.10 -18.35 -3.43
C GLU A 133 -3.49 -18.21 -1.96
N LEU A 134 -2.52 -17.98 -1.07
CA LEU A 134 -2.69 -17.70 0.36
C LEU A 134 -1.52 -16.83 0.84
N VAL A 135 -1.83 -15.86 1.68
CA VAL A 135 -0.83 -15.08 2.43
C VAL A 135 -0.89 -15.45 3.90
N LEU A 136 0.24 -15.84 4.47
CA LEU A 136 0.44 -16.05 5.90
C LEU A 136 1.34 -14.94 6.43
N VAL A 137 0.96 -14.33 7.55
CA VAL A 137 1.75 -13.28 8.19
C VAL A 137 2.29 -13.81 9.51
N ALA A 138 3.61 -13.91 9.64
CA ALA A 138 4.30 -14.04 10.92
C ALA A 138 4.29 -12.65 11.57
N ALA A 139 3.28 -12.41 12.40
CA ALA A 139 2.89 -11.10 12.86
C ALA A 139 3.52 -10.77 14.23
N GLY A 140 4.82 -10.47 14.23
CA GLY A 140 5.53 -9.92 15.38
C GLY A 140 5.39 -8.41 15.46
N PHE A 141 5.10 -7.88 16.66
CA PHE A 141 4.93 -6.44 16.87
C PHE A 141 6.07 -5.81 17.69
N ASP A 142 7.20 -6.51 17.80
CA ASP A 142 8.45 -5.97 18.31
C ASP A 142 9.16 -5.06 17.30
N SER A 143 8.67 -5.01 16.05
CA SER A 143 9.02 -4.01 15.03
C SER A 143 8.32 -2.66 15.26
N ALA A 144 7.44 -2.55 16.25
CA ALA A 144 6.72 -1.33 16.57
C ALA A 144 7.49 -0.40 17.53
N ILE A 145 7.07 0.86 17.58
CA ILE A 145 7.62 1.88 18.46
C ILE A 145 7.51 1.47 19.94
N GLY A 146 8.59 1.72 20.69
CA GLY A 146 8.65 1.46 22.14
C GLY A 146 9.05 0.03 22.52
N ASP A 147 9.16 -0.89 21.56
CA ASP A 147 9.62 -2.24 21.85
C ASP A 147 11.10 -2.28 22.31
N PRO A 148 11.41 -2.96 23.43
CA PRO A 148 12.77 -2.98 23.98
C PRO A 148 13.78 -3.77 23.14
N GLU A 149 13.32 -4.80 22.42
CA GLU A 149 14.19 -5.65 21.59
C GLU A 149 14.38 -5.03 20.21
N GLY A 150 13.29 -4.64 19.55
CA GLY A 150 13.36 -4.13 18.18
C GLY A 150 13.98 -2.74 18.05
N GLN A 151 13.68 -1.83 18.99
CA GLN A 151 14.17 -0.44 18.97
C GLN A 151 13.86 0.30 17.66
N MET A 152 12.74 -0.07 17.02
CA MET A 152 12.22 0.55 15.81
C MET A 152 11.25 1.69 16.18
N GLN A 153 10.78 2.41 15.16
CA GLN A 153 9.91 3.59 15.31
C GLN A 153 8.65 3.54 14.44
N ALA A 154 8.31 2.38 13.86
CA ALA A 154 7.05 2.23 13.15
C ALA A 154 5.88 2.37 14.13
N THR A 155 4.91 3.20 13.80
CA THR A 155 3.74 3.44 14.64
C THR A 155 2.69 2.34 14.40
N PRO A 156 1.78 2.07 15.37
CA PRO A 156 0.81 1.00 15.23
C PRO A 156 -0.06 1.08 13.97
N GLU A 157 -0.43 2.29 13.52
CA GLU A 157 -1.22 2.48 12.29
C GLU A 157 -0.50 1.94 11.04
N CYS A 158 0.83 1.87 11.04
CA CYS A 158 1.59 1.26 9.95
C CYS A 158 1.14 -0.19 9.69
N PHE A 159 0.89 -0.98 10.72
CA PHE A 159 0.45 -2.37 10.56
C PHE A 159 -0.94 -2.49 9.92
N ALA A 160 -1.82 -1.49 10.05
CA ALA A 160 -3.07 -1.45 9.28
C ALA A 160 -2.79 -1.28 7.78
N HIS A 161 -1.87 -0.36 7.42
CA HIS A 161 -1.45 -0.15 6.03
C HIS A 161 -0.82 -1.41 5.41
N LEU A 162 0.13 -2.04 6.12
CA LEU A 162 0.78 -3.27 5.66
C LEU A 162 -0.26 -4.38 5.43
N THR A 163 -1.20 -4.55 6.36
CA THR A 163 -2.27 -5.54 6.27
C THR A 163 -3.15 -5.31 5.04
N GLN A 164 -3.62 -4.08 4.83
CA GLN A 164 -4.49 -3.75 3.68
C GLN A 164 -3.79 -3.93 2.33
N LEU A 165 -2.48 -3.64 2.27
CA LEU A 165 -1.67 -3.90 1.08
C LEU A 165 -1.46 -5.40 0.81
N LEU A 166 -1.58 -6.27 1.81
CA LEU A 166 -1.56 -7.72 1.61
C LEU A 166 -2.94 -8.28 1.25
N GLN A 167 -4.03 -7.64 1.68
CA GLN A 167 -5.40 -8.08 1.37
C GLN A 167 -5.78 -7.96 -0.10
N VAL A 168 -5.05 -7.18 -0.89
CA VAL A 168 -5.27 -7.14 -2.35
C VAL A 168 -4.72 -8.38 -3.07
N LEU A 169 -3.91 -9.21 -2.40
CA LEU A 169 -3.35 -10.44 -2.91
C LEU A 169 -4.23 -11.64 -2.55
N ALA A 170 -4.02 -12.77 -3.22
CA ALA A 170 -4.66 -14.06 -2.89
C ALA A 170 -6.19 -13.99 -2.74
N GLY A 171 -6.87 -13.06 -3.42
CA GLY A 171 -8.30 -12.81 -3.26
C GLY A 171 -8.70 -12.53 -1.80
N GLY A 172 -7.84 -11.85 -1.03
CA GLY A 172 -8.08 -11.48 0.37
C GLY A 172 -7.83 -12.60 1.38
N ARG A 173 -7.30 -13.75 0.96
CA ARG A 173 -6.94 -14.86 1.85
C ARG A 173 -5.63 -14.54 2.58
N VAL A 174 -5.74 -13.74 3.63
CA VAL A 174 -4.65 -13.35 4.52
C VAL A 174 -4.92 -13.91 5.90
N CYS A 175 -3.98 -14.68 6.46
CA CYS A 175 -4.05 -15.19 7.84
C CYS A 175 -2.85 -14.68 8.64
N ALA A 176 -3.10 -13.96 9.74
CA ALA A 176 -2.05 -13.46 10.62
C ALA A 176 -1.89 -14.34 11.87
N VAL A 177 -0.65 -14.64 12.24
CA VAL A 177 -0.29 -15.46 13.39
C VAL A 177 0.63 -14.64 14.28
N LEU A 178 0.24 -14.41 15.53
CA LEU A 178 1.05 -13.62 16.47
C LEU A 178 2.41 -14.30 16.72
N GLU A 179 3.49 -13.53 16.62
CA GLU A 179 4.87 -13.93 16.95
C GLU A 179 5.39 -13.10 18.15
N GLY A 180 6.40 -12.23 17.95
CA GLY A 180 6.98 -11.36 18.97
C GLY A 180 6.18 -10.09 19.30
N GLY A 181 6.77 -9.24 20.14
CA GLY A 181 6.15 -8.01 20.68
C GLY A 181 6.15 -8.01 22.21
N TYR A 182 6.98 -7.13 22.78
CA TYR A 182 7.34 -7.16 24.20
C TYR A 182 7.03 -5.85 24.92
N HIS A 183 6.74 -4.77 24.19
CA HIS A 183 6.10 -3.57 24.74
C HIS A 183 4.57 -3.68 24.69
N LEU A 184 3.94 -3.99 25.83
CA LEU A 184 2.53 -4.38 25.93
C LEU A 184 1.55 -3.40 25.29
N GLU A 185 1.75 -2.09 25.47
CA GLU A 185 0.87 -1.08 24.90
C GLU A 185 0.97 -1.05 23.37
N SER A 186 2.19 -0.99 22.85
CA SER A 186 2.46 -0.95 21.40
C SER A 186 2.00 -2.24 20.71
N LEU A 187 2.26 -3.39 21.35
CA LEU A 187 1.73 -4.69 20.93
C LEU A 187 0.19 -4.65 20.81
N SER A 188 -0.49 -4.22 21.87
CA SER A 188 -1.96 -4.23 21.89
C SER A 188 -2.55 -3.30 20.82
N GLN A 189 -1.99 -2.10 20.65
CA GLN A 189 -2.44 -1.15 19.64
C GLN A 189 -2.17 -1.67 18.22
N SER A 190 -1.00 -2.26 17.97
CA SER A 190 -0.63 -2.77 16.65
C SER A 190 -1.47 -3.99 16.25
N VAL A 191 -1.78 -4.88 17.20
CA VAL A 191 -2.75 -5.97 17.00
C VAL A 191 -4.13 -5.42 16.66
N CYS A 192 -4.60 -4.39 17.37
CA CYS A 192 -5.89 -3.75 17.08
C CYS A 192 -5.91 -3.16 15.65
N MET A 193 -4.87 -2.42 15.26
CA MET A 193 -4.75 -1.83 13.92
C MET A 193 -4.76 -2.90 12.82
N MET A 194 -4.02 -3.99 13.00
CA MET A 194 -4.04 -5.13 12.08
C MET A 194 -5.43 -5.77 12.01
N VAL A 195 -6.10 -6.02 13.14
CA VAL A 195 -7.42 -6.66 13.16
C VAL A 195 -8.49 -5.77 12.53
N GLN A 196 -8.46 -4.46 12.77
CA GLN A 196 -9.35 -3.49 12.11
C GLN A 196 -9.18 -3.54 10.59
N ALA A 197 -7.93 -3.53 10.10
CA ALA A 197 -7.65 -3.72 8.69
C ALA A 197 -8.19 -5.07 8.15
N LEU A 198 -8.02 -6.17 8.90
CA LEU A 198 -8.58 -7.48 8.54
C LEU A 198 -10.12 -7.48 8.45
N LEU A 199 -10.80 -6.59 9.18
CA LEU A 199 -12.25 -6.39 9.14
C LEU A 199 -12.71 -5.41 8.04
N GLY A 200 -11.77 -4.86 7.26
CA GLY A 200 -12.03 -3.92 6.17
C GLY A 200 -12.14 -2.45 6.61
N ASP A 201 -11.95 -2.15 7.89
CA ASP A 201 -11.98 -0.77 8.40
C ASP A 201 -10.86 0.06 7.74
N PRO A 202 -11.11 1.34 7.39
CA PRO A 202 -10.09 2.20 6.80
C PRO A 202 -8.86 2.37 7.70
N ALA A 203 -7.66 2.34 7.11
CA ALA A 203 -6.43 2.58 7.87
C ALA A 203 -6.35 4.06 8.29
N PRO A 204 -5.96 4.39 9.54
CA PRO A 204 -5.67 5.77 9.92
C PRO A 204 -4.49 6.32 9.10
N PRO A 205 -4.45 7.63 8.76
CA PRO A 205 -3.32 8.20 8.04
C PRO A 205 -2.00 7.99 8.78
N LEU A 206 -0.92 7.71 8.04
CA LEU A 206 0.40 7.55 8.63
C LEU A 206 0.93 8.86 9.19
N SER A 207 1.41 8.81 10.43
CA SER A 207 2.10 9.91 11.09
C SER A 207 3.54 10.05 10.58
N GLY A 208 4.06 11.29 10.61
CA GLY A 208 5.46 11.60 10.33
C GLY A 208 5.79 11.79 8.84
N PRO A 209 7.04 12.20 8.53
CA PRO A 209 7.49 12.40 7.16
C PRO A 209 7.69 11.06 6.45
N MET A 210 7.21 10.97 5.20
CA MET A 210 7.39 9.80 4.34
C MET A 210 8.72 9.88 3.57
N VAL A 211 9.81 9.86 4.32
CA VAL A 211 11.19 9.91 3.82
C VAL A 211 11.94 8.69 4.38
N PRO A 212 12.27 7.70 3.55
CA PRO A 212 13.02 6.54 4.01
C PRO A 212 14.40 6.93 4.53
N HIS A 213 14.84 6.27 5.59
CA HIS A 213 16.16 6.38 6.16
C HIS A 213 17.22 5.91 5.14
N HIS A 214 18.38 6.55 5.14
CA HIS A 214 19.46 6.22 4.21
C HIS A 214 19.87 4.73 4.30
N SER A 215 20.02 4.20 5.52
CA SER A 215 20.35 2.78 5.73
C SER A 215 19.23 1.83 5.28
N ALA A 216 17.97 2.27 5.31
CA ALA A 216 16.87 1.48 4.75
C ALA A 216 16.99 1.38 3.23
N LEU A 217 17.32 2.49 2.56
CA LEU A 217 17.56 2.52 1.12
C LEU A 217 18.74 1.65 0.69
N GLU A 218 19.86 1.64 1.45
CA GLU A 218 20.98 0.71 1.20
C GLU A 218 20.55 -0.76 1.31
N SER A 219 19.70 -1.07 2.29
CA SER A 219 19.18 -2.42 2.52
C SER A 219 18.24 -2.83 1.38
N ILE A 220 17.28 -1.97 1.02
CA ILE A 220 16.36 -2.16 -0.12
C ILE A 220 17.15 -2.36 -1.43
N GLN A 221 18.15 -1.53 -1.69
CA GLN A 221 19.01 -1.63 -2.86
C GLN A 221 19.73 -2.99 -2.91
N SER A 222 20.28 -3.44 -1.78
CA SER A 222 20.98 -4.72 -1.68
C SER A 222 20.06 -5.90 -1.95
N VAL A 223 18.84 -5.90 -1.40
CA VAL A 223 17.84 -6.94 -1.65
C VAL A 223 17.41 -6.94 -3.11
N ARG A 224 17.12 -5.77 -3.69
CA ARG A 224 16.74 -5.64 -5.10
C ARG A 224 17.84 -6.19 -6.02
N ALA A 225 19.10 -5.87 -5.73
CA ALA A 225 20.23 -6.40 -6.48
C ALA A 225 20.33 -7.93 -6.40
N ALA A 226 20.15 -8.51 -5.21
CA ALA A 226 20.20 -9.96 -5.00
C ALA A 226 19.02 -10.70 -5.66
N GLN A 227 17.84 -10.08 -5.68
CA GLN A 227 16.60 -10.69 -6.17
C GLN A 227 16.34 -10.43 -7.66
N ALA A 228 16.91 -9.38 -8.26
CA ALA A 228 16.69 -9.05 -9.67
C ALA A 228 16.93 -10.22 -10.64
N PRO A 229 17.93 -11.12 -10.49
CA PRO A 229 18.07 -12.29 -11.37
C PRO A 229 16.90 -13.27 -11.36
N HIS A 230 16.03 -13.19 -10.35
CA HIS A 230 14.95 -14.14 -10.10
C HIS A 230 13.56 -13.57 -10.39
N TRP A 231 13.40 -12.24 -10.40
CA TRP A 231 12.10 -11.57 -10.49
C TRP A 231 12.08 -10.48 -11.55
N THR A 232 11.22 -10.65 -12.54
CA THR A 232 11.05 -9.73 -13.65
C THR A 232 10.58 -8.36 -13.19
N SER A 233 9.66 -8.33 -12.23
CA SER A 233 9.12 -7.12 -11.61
C SER A 233 10.21 -6.21 -11.03
N LEU A 234 11.30 -6.78 -10.49
CA LEU A 234 12.43 -6.02 -9.98
C LEU A 234 13.40 -5.59 -11.08
N GLN A 235 13.60 -6.41 -12.13
CA GLN A 235 14.41 -6.04 -13.31
C GLN A 235 13.83 -4.82 -14.03
N GLN A 236 12.51 -4.75 -14.15
CA GLN A 236 11.79 -3.69 -14.86
C GLN A 236 11.72 -2.36 -14.11
N GLN A 237 12.17 -2.31 -12.85
CA GLN A 237 12.23 -1.08 -12.06
C GLN A 237 13.61 -0.39 -12.10
N GLY A 238 14.51 -0.87 -12.96
CA GLY A 238 15.83 -0.28 -13.19
C GLY A 238 16.96 -1.03 -12.51
N PRO A 239 18.19 -0.93 -13.06
CA PRO A 239 19.34 -1.60 -12.47
C PRO A 239 19.57 -1.05 -11.06
N ALA A 240 19.59 -1.95 -10.06
CA ALA A 240 20.09 -1.60 -8.75
C ALA A 240 21.58 -1.23 -8.89
N PRO A 241 22.03 -0.04 -8.45
CA PRO A 241 23.45 0.29 -8.47
C PRO A 241 24.21 -0.76 -7.64
N ILE A 242 25.40 -1.15 -8.09
CA ILE A 242 26.25 -2.10 -7.36
C ILE A 242 26.52 -1.52 -5.96
N PRO A 243 26.33 -2.28 -4.86
CA PRO A 243 26.55 -1.77 -3.53
C PRO A 243 27.95 -1.17 -3.37
N SER A 244 28.03 0.03 -2.79
CA SER A 244 29.29 0.55 -2.26
C SER A 244 29.80 -0.40 -1.16
N PRO A 245 31.13 -0.61 -1.02
CA PRO A 245 31.71 -1.53 -0.05
C PRO A 245 31.47 -1.18 1.44
N SER A 246 30.71 -0.13 1.77
CA SER A 246 30.25 0.18 3.13
C SER A 246 29.37 -0.92 3.75
N THR A 247 28.83 -1.83 2.93
CA THR A 247 28.05 -2.99 3.36
C THR A 247 28.90 -4.15 3.89
N HIS A 248 30.23 -4.07 3.78
CA HIS A 248 31.17 -5.01 4.39
C HIS A 248 32.00 -4.29 5.44
N SER A 249 31.93 -4.74 6.70
CA SER A 249 32.94 -4.35 7.68
C SER A 249 34.22 -5.17 7.43
N PRO A 250 35.36 -4.58 7.04
CA PRO A 250 36.59 -5.34 6.81
C PRO A 250 37.35 -5.65 8.10
N GLU A 251 36.92 -5.13 9.26
CA GLU A 251 37.62 -5.35 10.52
C GLU A 251 36.62 -5.55 11.67
N GLY A 252 36.69 -6.72 12.30
CA GLY A 252 36.05 -7.03 13.57
C GLY A 252 36.64 -6.23 14.75
N LYS A 253 36.49 -4.90 14.71
CA LYS A 253 36.69 -4.05 15.88
C LYS A 253 35.32 -3.70 16.46
N PRO A 254 35.10 -3.94 17.77
CA PRO A 254 33.86 -3.54 18.40
C PRO A 254 33.74 -2.01 18.34
N LEU A 255 32.67 -1.51 17.72
CA LEU A 255 32.14 -0.20 18.10
C LEU A 255 31.78 -0.30 19.58
N SER A 256 32.32 0.60 20.40
CA SER A 256 31.95 0.72 21.80
C SER A 256 30.43 0.69 21.89
N LEU A 257 29.88 -0.20 22.72
CA LEU A 257 28.49 -0.14 23.17
C LEU A 257 28.21 1.33 23.51
N LEU A 258 27.43 2.00 22.67
CA LEU A 258 26.92 3.32 23.00
C LEU A 258 26.14 3.12 24.29
N THR A 259 26.60 3.75 25.36
CA THR A 259 25.92 3.82 26.65
C THR A 259 24.63 4.64 26.45
N GLY A 260 23.61 4.03 25.84
CA GLY A 260 22.38 4.65 25.36
C GLY A 260 21.30 4.90 26.42
N GLY A 261 21.65 5.00 27.70
CA GLY A 261 20.67 5.16 28.77
C GLY A 261 19.84 6.46 28.71
N SER A 262 20.35 7.50 28.05
CA SER A 262 19.64 8.79 27.87
C SER A 262 18.77 8.82 26.61
N GLU A 263 19.22 8.19 25.52
CA GLU A 263 18.48 8.11 24.25
C GLU A 263 17.28 7.15 24.37
N LEU A 264 17.44 6.01 25.05
CA LEU A 264 16.35 5.07 25.36
C LEU A 264 15.21 5.72 26.16
N LYS A 265 15.53 6.55 27.16
CA LYS A 265 14.52 7.28 27.94
C LYS A 265 13.76 8.30 27.09
N THR A 266 14.45 8.95 26.17
CA THR A 266 13.86 9.95 25.27
C THR A 266 12.95 9.28 24.24
N ALA A 267 13.41 8.17 23.63
CA ALA A 267 12.62 7.36 22.71
C ALA A 267 11.38 6.75 23.38
N ALA A 268 11.50 6.24 24.61
CA ALA A 268 10.36 5.72 25.36
C ALA A 268 9.32 6.80 25.69
N THR A 269 9.77 8.04 25.99
CA THR A 269 8.86 9.16 26.27
C THR A 269 8.14 9.62 24.99
N GLN A 270 8.85 9.65 23.86
CA GLN A 270 8.27 9.96 22.55
C GLN A 270 7.28 8.87 22.10
N ALA A 271 7.60 7.60 22.34
CA ALA A 271 6.71 6.46 22.08
C ALA A 271 5.40 6.59 22.86
N ALA A 272 5.47 6.84 24.18
CA ALA A 272 4.29 7.01 25.02
C ALA A 272 3.41 8.18 24.54
N ALA A 273 4.01 9.30 24.13
CA ALA A 273 3.27 10.45 23.59
C ALA A 273 2.58 10.11 22.24
N ALA A 274 3.27 9.40 21.34
CA ALA A 274 2.71 8.97 20.07
C ALA A 274 1.55 7.98 20.25
N LEU A 275 1.71 6.98 21.12
CA LEU A 275 0.70 5.95 21.41
C LEU A 275 -0.54 6.55 22.09
N SER A 276 -0.36 7.49 23.03
CA SER A 276 -1.48 8.21 23.65
C SER A 276 -2.27 9.02 22.62
N SER A 277 -1.58 9.70 21.71
CA SER A 277 -2.20 10.48 20.62
C SER A 277 -2.99 9.58 19.66
N LEU A 278 -2.51 8.37 19.36
CA LEU A 278 -3.21 7.44 18.47
C LEU A 278 -4.55 6.99 19.07
N LEU A 279 -4.58 6.61 20.34
CA LEU A 279 -5.83 6.24 21.02
C LEU A 279 -6.83 7.40 21.01
N ASP A 280 -6.37 8.62 21.29
CA ASP A 280 -7.23 9.80 21.20
C ASP A 280 -7.76 9.99 19.77
N GLN A 281 -6.91 9.83 18.75
CA GLN A 281 -7.32 9.94 17.35
C GLN A 281 -8.35 8.88 16.92
N LEU A 282 -8.22 7.64 17.38
CA LEU A 282 -9.16 6.55 17.09
C LEU A 282 -10.52 6.80 17.76
N HIS A 283 -10.54 7.35 18.98
CA HIS A 283 -11.78 7.77 19.63
C HIS A 283 -12.41 9.00 18.98
N LEU A 284 -11.58 9.92 18.44
CA LEU A 284 -12.03 11.16 17.80
C LEU A 284 -12.47 10.97 16.33
N ARG A 285 -12.03 9.90 15.66
CA ARG A 285 -12.39 9.58 14.27
C ARG A 285 -13.04 8.20 14.19
N PRO A 286 -14.30 8.07 14.66
CA PRO A 286 -15.03 6.81 14.53
C PRO A 286 -15.16 6.43 13.05
N THR A 287 -15.20 5.13 12.78
CA THR A 287 -15.50 4.60 11.45
C THR A 287 -16.82 5.20 10.96
N PRO A 288 -16.87 5.77 9.74
CA PRO A 288 -18.11 6.33 9.21
C PRO A 288 -19.24 5.30 9.23
N PRO A 289 -20.50 5.73 9.47
CA PRO A 289 -21.64 4.81 9.52
C PRO A 289 -21.88 4.10 8.18
N VAL A 290 -21.46 4.71 7.08
CA VAL A 290 -21.52 4.14 5.72
C VAL A 290 -20.09 3.94 5.19
N ARG A 291 -19.72 2.72 4.81
CA ARG A 291 -18.39 2.49 4.21
C ARG A 291 -18.32 3.01 2.78
N THR A 292 -19.28 2.63 1.96
CA THR A 292 -19.33 3.03 0.55
C THR A 292 -20.77 3.35 0.16
N ALA A 293 -20.97 4.48 -0.50
CA ALA A 293 -22.23 4.86 -1.11
C ALA A 293 -22.11 4.90 -2.63
N VAL A 294 -23.17 4.50 -3.33
CA VAL A 294 -23.24 4.50 -4.79
C VAL A 294 -24.43 5.36 -5.22
N ALA A 295 -24.16 6.42 -5.98
CA ALA A 295 -25.17 7.34 -6.50
C ALA A 295 -25.14 7.37 -8.04
N LEU A 296 -26.10 6.70 -8.67
CA LEU A 296 -26.21 6.62 -10.14
C LEU A 296 -27.46 7.39 -10.61
N THR A 297 -27.41 7.95 -11.82
CA THR A 297 -28.54 8.69 -12.44
C THR A 297 -29.61 7.77 -13.03
N SER A 298 -29.22 6.57 -13.48
CA SER A 298 -30.15 5.49 -13.83
C SER A 298 -29.62 4.16 -13.32
N LEU A 299 -30.40 3.49 -12.49
CA LEU A 299 -30.08 2.15 -11.99
C LEU A 299 -30.44 1.13 -13.06
N GLY A 300 -29.43 0.60 -13.76
CA GLY A 300 -29.61 -0.59 -14.57
C GLY A 300 -30.14 -1.72 -13.69
N ALA A 301 -31.22 -2.39 -14.12
CA ALA A 301 -31.89 -3.47 -13.38
C ALA A 301 -31.00 -4.67 -13.00
N GLY A 302 -29.72 -4.69 -13.40
CA GLY A 302 -28.74 -5.73 -13.12
C GLY A 302 -27.61 -5.38 -12.13
N LEU A 303 -27.57 -4.18 -11.53
CA LEU A 303 -26.52 -3.83 -10.57
C LEU A 303 -26.75 -4.54 -9.22
N VAL A 304 -25.92 -5.54 -8.93
CA VAL A 304 -25.89 -6.24 -7.64
C VAL A 304 -24.81 -5.62 -6.76
N LEU A 305 -25.21 -4.94 -5.70
CA LEU A 305 -24.31 -4.34 -4.72
C LEU A 305 -24.23 -5.22 -3.47
N PRO A 306 -23.06 -5.28 -2.79
CA PRO A 306 -22.96 -5.86 -1.46
C PRO A 306 -23.98 -5.23 -0.48
N PRO A 307 -24.47 -5.98 0.53
CA PRO A 307 -25.42 -5.47 1.52
C PRO A 307 -24.94 -4.24 2.30
N GLU A 308 -23.62 -4.09 2.42
CA GLU A 308 -22.95 -3.02 3.16
C GLU A 308 -22.82 -1.71 2.36
N VAL A 309 -23.09 -1.77 1.04
CA VAL A 309 -23.03 -0.59 0.17
C VAL A 309 -24.37 0.12 0.17
N LEU A 310 -24.36 1.39 0.58
CA LEU A 310 -25.55 2.23 0.53
C LEU A 310 -25.88 2.62 -0.90
N ARG A 311 -27.12 2.38 -1.32
CA ARG A 311 -27.68 2.97 -2.54
C ARG A 311 -28.21 4.35 -2.20
N GLU A 312 -27.62 5.37 -2.80
CA GLU A 312 -27.95 6.75 -2.49
C GLU A 312 -28.75 7.41 -3.62
N GLU A 313 -29.91 7.93 -3.26
CA GLU A 313 -30.79 8.68 -4.16
C GLU A 313 -30.73 10.19 -3.91
N GLY A 314 -30.07 10.60 -2.83
CA GLY A 314 -29.78 11.98 -2.47
C GLY A 314 -29.00 12.74 -3.54
N SER A 315 -29.11 14.06 -3.47
CA SER A 315 -28.44 15.01 -4.34
C SER A 315 -28.21 16.30 -3.57
N ALA A 316 -27.16 17.04 -3.91
CA ALA A 316 -26.92 18.37 -3.36
C ALA A 316 -28.07 19.33 -3.73
N PRO A 317 -28.31 20.39 -2.94
CA PRO A 317 -29.34 21.38 -3.24
C PRO A 317 -29.23 21.90 -4.67
N GLN A 318 -30.37 22.06 -5.34
CA GLN A 318 -30.41 22.42 -6.76
C GLN A 318 -29.73 23.77 -7.04
N GLU A 319 -29.96 24.77 -6.19
CA GLU A 319 -29.35 26.10 -6.31
C GLU A 319 -27.82 26.05 -6.22
N GLU A 320 -27.31 25.23 -5.30
CA GLU A 320 -25.87 25.03 -5.12
C GLU A 320 -25.25 24.27 -6.28
N THR A 321 -25.92 23.20 -6.73
CA THR A 321 -25.49 22.42 -7.90
C THR A 321 -25.43 23.31 -9.15
N GLN A 322 -26.43 24.16 -9.36
CA GLN A 322 -26.45 25.15 -10.44
C GLN A 322 -25.35 26.20 -10.30
N ALA A 323 -25.03 26.63 -9.08
CA ALA A 323 -23.95 27.60 -8.84
C ALA A 323 -22.59 27.03 -9.27
N TRP A 324 -22.31 25.77 -8.92
CA TRP A 324 -21.08 25.09 -9.34
C TRP A 324 -21.07 24.74 -10.83
N ALA A 325 -22.21 24.33 -11.39
CA ALA A 325 -22.32 24.00 -12.82
C ALA A 325 -22.01 25.20 -13.74
N LYS A 326 -22.23 26.45 -13.30
CA LYS A 326 -21.93 27.67 -14.08
C LYS A 326 -20.46 27.80 -14.50
N LEU A 327 -19.54 27.08 -13.85
CA LEU A 327 -18.14 27.06 -14.22
C LEU A 327 -17.90 26.42 -15.60
N HIS A 328 -18.79 25.52 -16.04
CA HIS A 328 -18.61 24.75 -17.27
C HIS A 328 -19.92 24.58 -18.03
N GLU A 329 -19.96 24.98 -19.31
CA GLU A 329 -21.14 24.81 -20.17
C GLU A 329 -21.57 23.34 -20.32
N ALA A 330 -20.62 22.40 -20.24
CA ALA A 330 -20.89 20.96 -20.32
C ALA A 330 -21.82 20.45 -19.19
N LEU A 331 -21.87 21.15 -18.06
CA LEU A 331 -22.69 20.82 -16.89
C LEU A 331 -24.10 21.44 -16.94
N ALA A 332 -24.40 22.26 -17.96
CA ALA A 332 -25.70 22.91 -18.10
C ALA A 332 -26.83 21.96 -18.57
N LYS A 333 -26.49 20.77 -19.06
CA LYS A 333 -27.46 19.75 -19.48
C LYS A 333 -28.08 19.07 -18.25
N ASP A 334 -29.39 18.81 -18.27
CA ASP A 334 -30.14 18.23 -17.13
C ASP A 334 -29.50 16.95 -16.57
N GLU A 335 -29.04 16.04 -17.43
CA GLU A 335 -28.40 14.79 -17.00
C GLU A 335 -27.05 15.03 -16.31
N ALA A 336 -26.22 15.91 -16.87
CA ALA A 336 -24.92 16.28 -16.30
C ALA A 336 -25.09 17.06 -14.98
N LEU A 337 -26.10 17.93 -14.90
CA LEU A 337 -26.45 18.67 -13.69
C LEU A 337 -26.91 17.72 -12.58
N THR A 338 -27.71 16.71 -12.92
CA THR A 338 -28.18 15.68 -11.98
C THR A 338 -27.01 14.83 -11.46
N ALA A 339 -26.12 14.39 -12.36
CA ALA A 339 -24.91 13.67 -11.99
C ALA A 339 -24.02 14.51 -11.07
N LEU A 340 -23.83 15.79 -11.38
CA LEU A 340 -23.06 16.70 -10.54
C LEU A 340 -23.65 16.83 -9.12
N GLY A 341 -24.97 16.96 -8.99
CA GLY A 341 -25.62 17.02 -7.67
C GLY A 341 -25.36 15.76 -6.83
N LYS A 342 -25.34 14.57 -7.45
CA LYS A 342 -24.97 13.30 -6.79
C LYS A 342 -23.49 13.27 -6.38
N VAL A 343 -22.58 13.76 -7.24
CA VAL A 343 -21.15 13.89 -6.94
C VAL A 343 -20.90 14.80 -5.74
N LEU A 344 -21.53 15.98 -5.72
CA LEU A 344 -21.41 16.93 -4.62
C LEU A 344 -21.94 16.36 -3.31
N TYR A 345 -23.07 15.66 -3.34
CA TYR A 345 -23.65 14.99 -2.17
C TYR A 345 -22.68 13.97 -1.55
N LEU A 346 -22.13 13.08 -2.38
CA LEU A 346 -21.18 12.07 -1.93
C LEU A 346 -19.88 12.71 -1.41
N LEU A 347 -19.37 13.72 -2.11
CA LEU A 347 -18.16 14.44 -1.72
C LEU A 347 -18.31 15.09 -0.34
N ASP A 348 -19.39 15.84 -0.13
CA ASP A 348 -19.66 16.50 1.15
C ASP A 348 -19.86 15.44 2.26
N GLY A 349 -20.57 14.34 1.97
CA GLY A 349 -20.72 13.23 2.91
C GLY A 349 -19.41 12.54 3.31
N ILE A 350 -18.43 12.45 2.40
CA ILE A 350 -17.08 11.93 2.72
C ILE A 350 -16.32 12.92 3.61
N LEU A 351 -16.37 14.21 3.29
CA LEU A 351 -15.67 15.26 4.04
C LEU A 351 -16.23 15.41 5.45
N ASP A 352 -17.54 15.31 5.61
CA ASP A 352 -18.27 15.35 6.89
C ASP A 352 -18.18 14.03 7.69
N GLY A 353 -17.53 13.00 7.14
CA GLY A 353 -17.35 11.70 7.80
C GLY A 353 -18.63 10.86 7.92
N GLN A 354 -19.66 11.16 7.13
CA GLN A 354 -20.88 10.34 7.05
C GLN A 354 -20.65 9.07 6.25
N MET A 355 -19.74 9.11 5.28
CA MET A 355 -19.30 7.94 4.53
C MET A 355 -17.78 7.90 4.35
N SER A 356 -17.20 6.71 4.17
CA SER A 356 -15.77 6.63 3.85
C SER A 356 -15.52 6.91 2.37
N SER A 357 -16.30 6.29 1.48
CA SER A 357 -16.10 6.38 0.04
C SER A 357 -17.41 6.50 -0.75
N GLY A 358 -17.29 6.95 -1.99
CA GLY A 358 -18.43 7.18 -2.88
C GLY A 358 -18.13 6.76 -4.32
N ILE A 359 -19.16 6.34 -5.05
CA ILE A 359 -19.10 6.11 -6.50
C ILE A 359 -20.24 6.88 -7.14
N ALA A 360 -19.91 7.72 -8.12
CA ALA A 360 -20.88 8.44 -8.93
C ALA A 360 -20.69 8.16 -10.41
N ALA A 361 -21.79 8.06 -11.15
CA ALA A 361 -21.75 8.02 -12.60
C ALA A 361 -21.87 9.43 -13.19
N THR A 362 -21.01 9.73 -14.17
CA THR A 362 -20.97 11.01 -14.87
C THR A 362 -21.05 10.76 -16.38
N PRO A 363 -21.89 11.48 -17.14
CA PRO A 363 -21.90 11.35 -18.59
C PRO A 363 -20.51 11.65 -19.17
N ALA A 364 -20.02 10.84 -20.11
CA ALA A 364 -18.71 11.02 -20.75
C ALA A 364 -18.34 12.49 -21.07
N PRO A 365 -19.19 13.30 -21.75
CA PRO A 365 -18.86 14.69 -22.09
C PRO A 365 -18.73 15.64 -20.88
N ALA A 366 -19.26 15.25 -19.73
CA ALA A 366 -19.28 16.06 -18.50
C ALA A 366 -18.23 15.62 -17.47
N THR A 367 -17.53 14.50 -17.69
CA THR A 367 -16.63 13.90 -16.68
C THR A 367 -15.50 14.84 -16.28
N ALA A 368 -14.80 15.45 -17.24
CA ALA A 368 -13.69 16.38 -16.95
C ALA A 368 -14.17 17.64 -16.18
N ALA A 369 -15.31 18.21 -16.60
CA ALA A 369 -15.91 19.36 -15.92
C ALA A 369 -16.38 19.00 -14.49
N THR A 370 -16.96 17.82 -14.31
CA THR A 370 -17.40 17.31 -13.00
C THR A 370 -16.21 17.10 -12.08
N LEU A 371 -15.12 16.55 -12.60
CA LEU A 371 -13.88 16.36 -11.85
C LEU A 371 -13.26 17.69 -11.40
N ASP A 372 -13.20 18.70 -12.27
CA ASP A 372 -12.72 20.05 -11.87
C ASP A 372 -13.57 20.64 -10.74
N VAL A 373 -14.90 20.55 -10.85
CA VAL A 373 -15.80 21.00 -9.79
C VAL A 373 -15.56 20.22 -8.49
N ALA A 374 -15.41 18.90 -8.55
CA ALA A 374 -15.15 18.07 -7.38
C ALA A 374 -13.83 18.44 -6.69
N VAL A 375 -12.76 18.71 -7.45
CA VAL A 375 -11.47 19.18 -6.91
C VAL A 375 -11.65 20.51 -6.20
N ARG A 376 -12.25 21.51 -6.86
CA ARG A 376 -12.45 22.85 -6.27
C ARG A 376 -13.36 22.82 -5.05
N ARG A 377 -14.44 22.04 -5.12
CA ARG A 377 -15.35 21.83 -4.00
C ARG A 377 -14.60 21.21 -2.83
N GLY A 378 -13.87 20.12 -3.04
CA GLY A 378 -13.13 19.44 -1.98
C GLY A 378 -12.13 20.35 -1.28
N LEU A 379 -11.33 21.10 -2.06
CA LEU A 379 -10.37 22.06 -1.51
C LEU A 379 -11.03 23.23 -0.77
N SER A 380 -12.24 23.63 -1.18
CA SER A 380 -13.02 24.70 -0.52
C SER A 380 -13.74 24.24 0.75
N GLN A 381 -14.09 22.96 0.85
CA GLN A 381 -14.84 22.34 1.96
C GLN A 381 -13.94 21.61 2.97
N GLY A 382 -12.62 21.80 2.89
CA GLY A 382 -11.71 21.42 3.96
C GLY A 382 -10.67 20.34 3.64
N ALA A 383 -10.68 19.75 2.44
CA ALA A 383 -9.58 18.88 2.02
C ALA A 383 -8.27 19.68 1.96
N GLN A 384 -7.26 19.23 2.70
CA GLN A 384 -5.95 19.89 2.76
C GLN A 384 -5.05 19.40 1.63
N ARG A 385 -5.15 18.11 1.29
CA ARG A 385 -4.31 17.44 0.27
C ARG A 385 -5.14 16.47 -0.55
N LEU A 386 -5.50 16.90 -1.75
CA LEU A 386 -6.32 16.13 -2.68
C LEU A 386 -5.43 15.43 -3.71
N LEU A 387 -5.52 14.11 -3.82
CA LEU A 387 -4.90 13.35 -4.90
C LEU A 387 -5.94 13.07 -5.97
N CYS A 388 -5.75 13.62 -7.16
CA CYS A 388 -6.56 13.34 -8.33
C CYS A 388 -5.85 12.31 -9.21
N VAL A 389 -6.47 11.16 -9.42
CA VAL A 389 -6.02 10.13 -10.38
C VAL A 389 -7.03 10.08 -11.51
N ALA A 390 -6.68 10.69 -12.63
CA ALA A 390 -7.47 10.74 -13.84
C ALA A 390 -6.98 9.67 -14.82
N VAL A 391 -7.87 8.80 -15.29
CA VAL A 391 -7.55 7.71 -16.22
C VAL A 391 -8.32 7.88 -17.52
N GLY A 392 -7.63 7.80 -18.66
CA GLY A 392 -8.20 8.00 -19.98
C GLY A 392 -8.08 9.43 -20.48
N GLN A 393 -8.98 9.84 -21.36
CA GLN A 393 -8.94 11.17 -21.99
C GLN A 393 -9.49 12.25 -21.05
N LEU A 394 -8.74 12.55 -19.99
CA LEU A 394 -9.08 13.55 -18.98
C LEU A 394 -7.90 14.51 -18.78
N ASP A 395 -8.05 15.73 -19.29
CA ASP A 395 -7.04 16.77 -19.13
C ASP A 395 -7.17 17.50 -17.80
N ARG A 396 -6.03 17.89 -17.22
CA ARG A 396 -5.99 18.77 -16.05
C ARG A 396 -6.52 20.15 -16.44
N PRO A 397 -7.43 20.77 -15.66
CA PRO A 397 -7.87 22.15 -15.88
C PRO A 397 -6.68 23.12 -15.83
N SER A 398 -6.56 24.00 -16.83
CA SER A 398 -5.39 24.86 -17.01
C SER A 398 -5.21 25.94 -15.94
N ASP A 399 -6.30 26.33 -15.28
CA ASP A 399 -6.34 27.35 -14.23
C ASP A 399 -6.28 26.73 -12.82
N LEU A 400 -6.22 25.40 -12.70
CA LEU A 400 -6.09 24.73 -11.41
C LEU A 400 -4.73 25.05 -10.79
N ALA A 401 -4.74 25.64 -9.59
CA ALA A 401 -3.54 26.05 -8.90
C ALA A 401 -2.54 24.90 -8.70
N ASP A 402 -1.26 25.24 -8.74
CA ASP A 402 -0.15 24.34 -8.43
C ASP A 402 0.50 24.77 -7.10
N ASP A 403 -0.31 24.75 -6.05
CA ASP A 403 0.02 25.26 -4.71
C ASP A 403 0.47 24.15 -3.74
N GLY A 404 0.66 22.93 -4.25
CA GLY A 404 1.01 21.74 -3.46
C GLY A 404 -0.15 21.13 -2.67
N ARG A 405 -1.38 21.63 -2.78
CA ARG A 405 -2.57 21.03 -2.15
C ARG A 405 -3.27 20.01 -3.05
N ASN A 406 -2.96 19.98 -4.34
CA ASN A 406 -3.51 19.04 -5.29
C ASN A 406 -2.40 18.37 -6.10
N LEU A 407 -2.32 17.04 -6.00
CA LEU A 407 -1.46 16.21 -6.86
C LEU A 407 -2.32 15.61 -7.97
N TRP A 408 -2.02 15.95 -9.22
CA TRP A 408 -2.71 15.41 -10.39
C TRP A 408 -1.86 14.34 -11.07
N LEU A 409 -2.39 13.12 -11.16
CA LEU A 409 -1.82 12.00 -11.90
C LEU A 409 -2.76 11.66 -13.06
N ASN A 410 -2.27 11.85 -14.29
CA ASN A 410 -2.98 11.45 -15.49
C ASN A 410 -2.41 10.12 -16.02
N ILE A 411 -3.22 9.08 -16.10
CA ILE A 411 -2.88 7.76 -16.66
C ILE A 411 -3.59 7.62 -18.01
N GLY A 412 -2.82 7.45 -19.08
CA GLY A 412 -3.33 7.51 -20.46
C GLY A 412 -3.02 8.81 -21.19
N GLY A 413 -2.07 9.60 -20.67
CA GLY A 413 -1.50 10.71 -21.42
C GLY A 413 -0.74 10.20 -22.66
N LYS A 414 -0.58 11.07 -23.68
CA LYS A 414 0.14 10.70 -24.91
C LYS A 414 1.60 10.33 -24.66
N GLU A 415 2.22 10.99 -23.69
CA GLU A 415 3.63 10.83 -23.35
C GLU A 415 3.82 10.88 -21.82
N ALA A 416 4.95 10.33 -21.39
CA ALA A 416 5.42 10.43 -20.03
C ALA A 416 5.99 11.83 -19.77
N ALA A 417 5.35 12.60 -18.89
CA ALA A 417 5.75 13.97 -18.58
C ALA A 417 5.49 14.33 -17.12
N ALA A 418 6.48 14.95 -16.46
CA ALA A 418 6.28 15.68 -15.22
C ALA A 418 6.14 17.17 -15.56
N LEU A 419 4.92 17.61 -15.83
CA LEU A 419 4.60 18.99 -16.22
C LEU A 419 4.83 19.98 -15.07
N SER A 420 4.72 19.48 -13.83
CA SER A 420 5.23 20.11 -12.62
C SER A 420 5.47 19.05 -11.53
N THR A 421 5.92 19.48 -10.35
CA THR A 421 6.06 18.63 -9.15
C THR A 421 4.78 17.89 -8.80
N PHE A 422 3.63 18.56 -8.98
CA PHE A 422 2.31 18.05 -8.62
C PHE A 422 1.42 17.77 -9.83
N TYR A 423 2.00 17.70 -11.04
CA TYR A 423 1.30 17.29 -12.26
C TYR A 423 2.14 16.32 -13.08
N VAL A 424 1.73 15.06 -13.01
CA VAL A 424 2.41 13.95 -13.68
C VAL A 424 1.45 13.30 -14.68
N SER A 425 1.96 13.01 -15.86
CA SER A 425 1.28 12.29 -16.93
C SER A 425 2.10 11.05 -17.27
N VAL A 426 1.43 9.90 -17.36
CA VAL A 426 2.02 8.62 -17.76
C VAL A 426 1.17 7.99 -18.87
N PRO A 427 1.78 7.37 -19.90
CA PRO A 427 1.06 6.58 -20.88
C PRO A 427 0.24 5.47 -20.23
N LEU A 428 -0.88 5.09 -20.86
CA LEU A 428 -1.65 3.94 -20.40
C LEU A 428 -0.85 2.68 -20.71
N PRO A 429 -0.49 1.86 -19.70
CA PRO A 429 0.26 0.65 -19.96
C PRO A 429 -0.59 -0.39 -20.69
N GLU A 430 0.00 -1.09 -21.67
CA GLU A 430 -0.72 -2.05 -22.50
C GLU A 430 -0.81 -3.45 -21.86
N THR A 431 0.07 -3.74 -20.90
CA THR A 431 0.19 -5.05 -20.26
C THR A 431 -0.09 -4.98 -18.76
N THR A 432 -0.46 -6.12 -18.16
CA THR A 432 -0.68 -6.23 -16.71
C THR A 432 0.55 -5.83 -15.92
N GLY A 433 1.75 -6.23 -16.35
CA GLY A 433 3.01 -5.85 -15.71
C GLY A 433 3.32 -4.36 -15.89
N GLY A 434 3.02 -3.76 -17.04
CA GLY A 434 3.13 -2.31 -17.23
C GLY A 434 2.22 -1.54 -16.27
N PHE A 435 0.97 -1.99 -16.13
CA PHE A 435 0.01 -1.42 -15.19
C PHE A 435 0.50 -1.55 -13.73
N LEU A 436 0.90 -2.75 -13.31
CA LEU A 436 1.45 -2.97 -11.97
C LEU A 436 2.70 -2.13 -11.71
N ASN A 437 3.60 -2.01 -12.69
CA ASN A 437 4.82 -1.21 -12.55
C ASN A 437 4.49 0.28 -12.42
N CYS A 438 3.52 0.80 -13.19
CA CYS A 438 3.02 2.16 -13.01
C CYS A 438 2.43 2.39 -11.61
N VAL A 439 1.59 1.47 -11.13
CA VAL A 439 0.91 1.65 -9.84
C VAL A 439 1.89 1.52 -8.67
N LEU A 440 2.66 0.43 -8.62
CA LEU A 440 3.54 0.11 -7.48
C LEU A 440 4.80 0.97 -7.44
N ALA A 441 5.32 1.37 -8.61
CA ALA A 441 6.59 2.08 -8.70
C ALA A 441 6.46 3.59 -8.95
N LEU A 442 5.25 4.13 -9.13
CA LEU A 442 5.01 5.57 -9.27
C LEU A 442 3.79 6.03 -8.46
N VAL A 443 2.59 5.54 -8.78
CA VAL A 443 1.34 6.06 -8.18
C VAL A 443 1.32 5.91 -6.67
N LEU A 444 1.58 4.71 -6.14
CA LEU A 444 1.56 4.46 -4.70
C LEU A 444 2.68 5.18 -3.94
N PRO A 445 3.95 5.14 -4.38
CA PRO A 445 5.00 5.95 -3.77
C PRO A 445 4.67 7.44 -3.72
N LEU A 446 4.11 8.00 -4.80
CA LEU A 446 3.66 9.41 -4.82
C LEU A 446 2.49 9.63 -3.85
N ALA A 447 1.50 8.73 -3.82
CA ALA A 447 0.38 8.82 -2.90
C ALA A 447 0.83 8.77 -1.43
N TYR A 448 1.74 7.87 -1.07
CA TYR A 448 2.31 7.81 0.27
C TYR A 448 3.20 9.03 0.57
N GLY A 449 4.00 9.51 -0.38
CA GLY A 449 4.79 10.73 -0.19
C GLY A 449 3.93 11.99 -0.02
N PHE A 450 2.80 12.05 -0.71
CA PHE A 450 1.85 13.16 -0.66
C PHE A 450 0.91 13.09 0.55
N GLN A 451 0.57 11.88 0.99
CA GLN A 451 -0.35 11.56 2.09
C GLN A 451 -1.73 12.26 1.93
N PRO A 452 -2.50 11.96 0.87
CA PRO A 452 -3.77 12.65 0.62
C PRO A 452 -4.76 12.44 1.77
N ASP A 453 -5.59 13.45 2.04
CA ASP A 453 -6.77 13.33 2.91
C ASP A 453 -8.07 13.13 2.13
N LEU A 454 -8.00 13.20 0.80
CA LEU A 454 -9.06 12.84 -0.14
C LEU A 454 -8.42 12.35 -1.45
N VAL A 455 -8.94 11.25 -2.01
CA VAL A 455 -8.63 10.79 -3.36
C VAL A 455 -9.85 10.93 -4.25
N LEU A 456 -9.66 11.57 -5.42
CA LEU A 456 -10.60 11.53 -6.52
C LEU A 456 -10.05 10.60 -7.61
N LEU A 457 -10.77 9.51 -7.89
CA LEU A 457 -10.43 8.57 -8.95
C LEU A 457 -11.42 8.75 -10.10
N ALA A 458 -11.00 9.31 -11.23
CA ALA A 458 -11.86 9.49 -12.39
C ALA A 458 -11.49 8.51 -13.50
N LEU A 459 -12.42 7.62 -13.86
CA LEU A 459 -12.32 6.72 -14.99
C LEU A 459 -13.08 7.33 -16.16
N GLY A 460 -12.36 8.11 -16.96
CA GLY A 460 -12.94 8.87 -18.06
C GLY A 460 -13.16 8.07 -19.33
N PRO A 461 -13.62 8.75 -20.40
CA PRO A 461 -13.82 8.13 -21.71
C PRO A 461 -12.53 7.46 -22.20
N ALA A 462 -12.67 6.26 -22.75
CA ALA A 462 -11.56 5.45 -23.25
C ALA A 462 -10.43 5.22 -22.23
N HIS A 463 -10.77 5.06 -20.94
CA HIS A 463 -9.78 4.76 -19.88
C HIS A 463 -8.97 3.48 -20.11
N GLY A 464 -9.47 2.54 -20.92
CA GLY A 464 -8.75 1.35 -21.38
C GLY A 464 -8.41 0.29 -20.31
N LEU A 465 -8.53 0.63 -19.01
CA LEU A 465 -8.39 -0.33 -17.92
C LEU A 465 -9.48 -1.40 -17.96
N GLN A 466 -9.08 -2.64 -17.69
CA GLN A 466 -10.00 -3.74 -17.39
C GLN A 466 -10.58 -3.58 -15.98
N ASP A 467 -11.78 -4.13 -15.72
CA ASP A 467 -12.42 -4.05 -14.39
C ASP A 467 -11.49 -4.47 -13.24
N PRO A 468 -10.70 -5.58 -13.32
CA PRO A 468 -9.78 -5.95 -12.24
C PRO A 468 -8.67 -4.93 -12.01
N GLN A 469 -8.19 -4.26 -13.05
CA GLN A 469 -7.15 -3.21 -12.94
C GLN A 469 -7.73 -1.96 -12.25
N ALA A 470 -8.91 -1.51 -12.68
CA ALA A 470 -9.60 -0.39 -12.04
C ALA A 470 -9.92 -0.69 -10.56
N ALA A 471 -10.37 -1.91 -10.26
CA ALA A 471 -10.62 -2.39 -8.91
C ALA A 471 -9.35 -2.38 -8.05
N LEU A 472 -8.24 -2.90 -8.57
CA LEU A 472 -6.97 -2.91 -7.84
C LEU A 472 -6.46 -1.50 -7.58
N LEU A 473 -6.54 -0.60 -8.58
CA LEU A 473 -6.14 0.80 -8.42
C LEU A 473 -6.95 1.47 -7.30
N ALA A 474 -8.28 1.30 -7.29
CA ALA A 474 -9.15 1.84 -6.25
C ALA A 474 -8.84 1.24 -4.87
N ALA A 475 -8.64 -0.08 -4.79
CA ALA A 475 -8.29 -0.77 -3.54
C ALA A 475 -6.97 -0.26 -2.94
N LEU A 476 -5.96 -0.07 -3.78
CA LEU A 476 -4.63 0.40 -3.38
C LEU A 476 -4.63 1.88 -2.98
N LEU A 477 -5.37 2.74 -3.69
CA LEU A 477 -5.50 4.17 -3.35
C LEU A 477 -6.37 4.43 -2.12
N ARG A 478 -7.26 3.50 -1.76
CA ARG A 478 -8.05 3.55 -0.52
C ARG A 478 -7.17 3.63 0.72
N VAL A 479 -6.01 2.97 0.69
CA VAL A 479 -5.11 2.81 1.84
C VAL A 479 -4.47 4.15 2.27
N PRO A 480 -3.70 4.87 1.43
CA PRO A 480 -3.06 6.13 1.84
C PRO A 480 -4.06 7.27 2.13
N ALA A 481 -5.30 7.18 1.65
CA ALA A 481 -6.36 8.17 1.87
C ALA A 481 -7.21 7.91 3.12
N GLY A 482 -6.90 6.87 3.89
CA GLY A 482 -7.72 6.43 5.02
C GLY A 482 -9.17 6.18 4.66
N GLY A 483 -9.40 5.55 3.50
CA GLY A 483 -10.73 5.21 2.99
C GLY A 483 -11.44 6.31 2.21
N ARG A 484 -10.96 7.56 2.26
CA ARG A 484 -11.60 8.73 1.64
C ARG A 484 -11.41 8.78 0.13
N VAL A 485 -12.21 8.02 -0.59
CA VAL A 485 -12.15 7.90 -2.05
C VAL A 485 -13.50 8.20 -2.68
N LEU A 486 -13.53 9.14 -3.63
CA LEU A 486 -14.67 9.35 -4.53
C LEU A 486 -14.28 8.91 -5.93
N ALA A 487 -14.95 7.88 -6.44
CA ALA A 487 -14.75 7.39 -7.80
C ALA A 487 -15.82 7.94 -8.76
N LEU A 488 -15.37 8.52 -9.88
CA LEU A 488 -16.22 8.95 -10.98
C LEU A 488 -16.10 7.93 -12.12
N VAL A 489 -17.22 7.40 -12.57
CA VAL A 489 -17.28 6.42 -13.67
C VAL A 489 -18.21 6.90 -14.78
N ASP A 490 -17.94 6.49 -16.00
CA ASP A 490 -18.82 6.78 -17.13
C ASP A 490 -20.16 6.03 -17.01
N VAL A 491 -21.25 6.69 -17.42
CA VAL A 491 -22.64 6.19 -17.45
C VAL A 491 -22.80 5.01 -18.44
N GLU A 492 -21.98 4.94 -19.49
CA GLU A 492 -22.08 3.90 -20.51
C GLU A 492 -21.39 2.57 -20.09
N SER A 493 -20.45 2.62 -19.14
CA SER A 493 -19.66 1.48 -18.66
C SER A 493 -20.12 0.93 -17.29
N THR A 494 -21.24 1.42 -16.76
CA THR A 494 -21.45 1.53 -15.30
C THR A 494 -21.75 0.26 -14.51
N PRO A 495 -22.64 -0.67 -14.91
CA PRO A 495 -23.18 -1.61 -13.91
C PRO A 495 -22.15 -2.59 -13.36
N GLN A 496 -21.29 -3.13 -14.23
CA GLN A 496 -20.30 -4.11 -13.79
C GLN A 496 -19.14 -3.42 -13.04
N LEU A 497 -18.57 -2.36 -13.63
CA LEU A 497 -17.46 -1.61 -13.05
C LEU A 497 -17.82 -0.96 -11.71
N ALA A 498 -18.99 -0.32 -11.59
CA ALA A 498 -19.44 0.27 -10.33
C ALA A 498 -19.66 -0.81 -9.25
N GLY A 499 -20.15 -1.99 -9.62
CA GLY A 499 -20.30 -3.12 -8.71
C GLY A 499 -18.95 -3.62 -8.18
N VAL A 500 -17.94 -3.74 -9.05
CA VAL A 500 -16.59 -4.17 -8.66
C VAL A 500 -15.90 -3.09 -7.81
N LEU A 501 -16.00 -1.82 -8.18
CA LEU A 501 -15.45 -0.70 -7.39
C LEU A 501 -16.10 -0.63 -6.01
N ALA A 502 -17.42 -0.85 -5.91
CA ALA A 502 -18.13 -0.80 -4.64
C ALA A 502 -17.63 -1.88 -3.65
N ARG A 503 -17.36 -3.09 -4.16
CA ARG A 503 -16.79 -4.20 -3.36
C ARG A 503 -15.44 -3.83 -2.77
N VAL A 504 -14.51 -3.35 -3.61
CA VAL A 504 -13.14 -3.04 -3.15
C VAL A 504 -13.08 -1.82 -2.24
N LEU A 505 -13.96 -0.83 -2.46
CA LEU A 505 -14.06 0.33 -1.57
C LEU A 505 -14.65 -0.02 -0.19
N CYS A 506 -15.51 -1.05 -0.13
CA CYS A 506 -15.96 -1.67 1.13
C CYS A 506 -14.88 -2.51 1.83
N GLY A 507 -13.76 -2.80 1.16
CA GLY A 507 -12.66 -3.61 1.69
C GLY A 507 -12.62 -5.07 1.23
N GLU A 508 -13.44 -5.47 0.24
CA GLU A 508 -13.25 -6.77 -0.42
C GLU A 508 -11.97 -6.76 -1.27
N ALA A 509 -11.37 -7.93 -1.47
CA ALA A 509 -10.21 -8.05 -2.34
C ALA A 509 -10.58 -7.81 -3.83
N PRO A 510 -9.68 -7.21 -4.61
CA PRO A 510 -9.91 -7.04 -6.04
C PRO A 510 -9.92 -8.39 -6.77
N PRO A 511 -10.60 -8.48 -7.92
CA PRO A 511 -10.52 -9.67 -8.77
C PRO A 511 -9.08 -9.94 -9.24
N SER A 512 -8.81 -11.19 -9.63
CA SER A 512 -7.51 -11.55 -10.22
C SER A 512 -7.24 -10.75 -11.48
N LEU A 513 -5.99 -10.29 -11.64
CA LEU A 513 -5.50 -9.64 -12.86
C LEU A 513 -5.20 -10.64 -14.00
N GLY A 514 -5.36 -11.94 -13.75
CA GLY A 514 -4.88 -12.99 -14.65
C GLY A 514 -3.36 -13.18 -14.55
N PRO A 515 -2.76 -13.93 -15.49
CA PRO A 515 -1.34 -14.23 -15.46
C PRO A 515 -0.50 -12.96 -15.61
N PHE A 516 0.61 -12.88 -14.85
CA PHE A 516 1.57 -11.80 -15.00
C PHE A 516 2.16 -11.78 -16.42
N SER A 517 2.21 -10.59 -17.01
CA SER A 517 2.81 -10.33 -18.32
C SER A 517 3.77 -9.16 -18.20
N MET A 518 4.97 -9.26 -18.77
CA MET A 518 5.99 -8.21 -18.66
C MET A 518 5.50 -6.84 -19.16
N ALA A 519 5.96 -5.76 -18.51
CA ALA A 519 5.84 -4.41 -19.08
C ALA A 519 6.56 -4.32 -20.42
N SER A 520 6.07 -3.50 -21.35
CA SER A 520 6.79 -3.21 -22.59
C SER A 520 8.09 -2.43 -22.28
N PRO A 521 9.11 -2.51 -23.15
CA PRO A 521 10.29 -1.65 -23.03
C PRO A 521 9.94 -0.16 -22.97
N GLU A 522 8.93 0.26 -23.73
CA GLU A 522 8.43 1.64 -23.79
C GLU A 522 7.83 2.07 -22.45
N ASP A 523 6.95 1.24 -21.84
CA ASP A 523 6.36 1.49 -20.52
C ASP A 523 7.45 1.58 -19.45
N THR A 524 8.43 0.68 -19.53
CA THR A 524 9.57 0.62 -18.61
C THR A 524 10.42 1.88 -18.71
N GLN A 525 10.73 2.33 -19.93
CA GLN A 525 11.52 3.53 -20.16
C GLN A 525 10.77 4.80 -19.72
N ALA A 526 9.47 4.89 -20.02
CA ALA A 526 8.60 5.97 -19.58
C ALA A 526 8.59 6.12 -18.05
N LEU A 527 8.44 4.98 -17.35
CA LEU A 527 8.45 4.95 -15.88
C LEU A 527 9.81 5.37 -15.31
N MET A 528 10.93 4.84 -15.84
CA MET A 528 12.27 5.21 -15.38
C MET A 528 12.54 6.71 -15.56
N TYR A 529 12.12 7.26 -16.71
CA TYR A 529 12.23 8.69 -16.99
C TYR A 529 11.48 9.53 -15.95
N LEU A 530 10.20 9.20 -15.68
CA LEU A 530 9.40 9.91 -14.69
C LEU A 530 9.99 9.81 -13.28
N ARG A 531 10.44 8.62 -12.87
CA ARG A 531 11.08 8.44 -11.56
C ARG A 531 12.33 9.30 -11.43
N GLY A 532 13.19 9.34 -12.44
CA GLY A 532 14.39 10.18 -12.43
C GLY A 532 14.09 11.69 -12.27
N LEU A 533 12.98 12.17 -12.84
CA LEU A 533 12.56 13.56 -12.68
C LEU A 533 11.97 13.86 -11.30
N LEU A 534 11.20 12.92 -10.73
CA LEU A 534 10.38 13.14 -9.54
C LEU A 534 11.09 12.77 -8.24
N GLU A 535 12.01 11.81 -8.26
CA GLU A 535 12.72 11.30 -7.08
C GLU A 535 13.41 12.37 -6.22
N PRO A 536 14.01 13.44 -6.78
CA PRO A 536 14.63 14.50 -5.97
C PRO A 536 13.65 15.17 -4.98
N GLN A 537 12.37 15.24 -5.35
CA GLN A 537 11.31 15.90 -4.58
C GLN A 537 10.45 14.89 -3.81
N TRP A 538 10.25 13.69 -4.37
CA TRP A 538 9.39 12.64 -3.83
C TRP A 538 10.24 11.48 -3.31
N LYS A 539 10.62 11.55 -2.02
CA LYS A 539 11.57 10.60 -1.41
C LYS A 539 11.08 9.16 -1.34
N MET A 540 9.77 8.93 -1.31
CA MET A 540 9.21 7.58 -1.41
C MET A 540 9.50 6.90 -2.76
N LEU A 541 9.95 7.62 -3.80
CA LEU A 541 10.40 7.02 -5.06
C LEU A 541 11.84 6.47 -5.00
N GLN A 542 12.59 6.76 -3.93
CA GLN A 542 13.97 6.31 -3.83
C GLN A 542 14.05 4.79 -3.60
N VAL A 543 14.92 4.14 -4.37
CA VAL A 543 15.22 2.69 -4.25
C VAL A 543 16.69 2.39 -3.98
N ALA A 544 17.48 3.45 -3.85
CA ALA A 544 18.91 3.40 -3.59
C ALA A 544 19.32 4.61 -2.75
N ALA A 545 20.39 4.42 -1.97
CA ALA A 545 21.01 5.50 -1.24
C ALA A 545 21.77 6.41 -2.23
N SER A 546 21.66 7.73 -2.05
CA SER A 546 22.51 8.68 -2.79
C SER A 546 23.96 8.52 -2.35
N ALA A 547 24.89 8.46 -3.32
CA ALA A 547 26.33 8.32 -3.08
C ALA A 547 26.94 9.47 -2.26
#